data_AF-X1LN59-F1
#
_entry.id   AF-X1LN59-F1
#
_cell.length_a   1.000
_cell.length_b   1.000
_cell.length_c   1.000
_cell.angle_alpha   90.00
_cell.angle_beta   90.00
_cell.angle_gamma   90.00
#
_symmetry.space_group_name_H-M   'P 1'
#
loop_
_entity.id
_entity.type
_entity.pdbx_description
1 polymer ?
#
loop_
_entity_poly.entity_id
_entity_poly.type
_entity_poly.pdbx_seq_one_letter_code
_entity_poly.pdbx_strand_id
1 'polypeptide(L)'
;MLAFSGCDVLTDSGIIAGGVSVKELRCEYRVNPLGVDVVKPRLNWIMESNQRGRKQRAYQILVADSEEKLKQNEGELWDSGKVKSEQSNQVVYKG
;
A
#
# COMPACT_ATOMS: atom_id res chain seq x y z
N MET A 1 11.52 -9.74 5.62
CA MET A 1 10.34 -9.30 6.39
C MET A 1 9.67 -8.25 5.53
N LEU A 2 8.53 -8.56 4.88
CA LEU A 2 7.85 -7.55 4.07
C LEU A 2 7.09 -6.65 5.04
N ALA A 3 7.81 -5.70 5.65
CA ALA A 3 7.18 -4.59 6.30
C ALA A 3 6.45 -3.83 5.18
N PHE A 4 5.12 -3.91 5.16
CA PHE A 4 4.28 -2.97 4.42
C PHE A 4 3.74 -1.97 5.45
N SER A 5 4.64 -1.32 6.19
CA SER A 5 4.27 -0.25 7.11
C SER A 5 4.38 1.05 6.33
N GLY A 6 3.26 1.54 5.83
CA GLY A 6 3.17 2.81 5.13
C GLY A 6 2.79 2.65 3.66
N CYS A 7 1.48 2.66 3.37
CA CYS A 7 1.02 3.16 2.09
C CYS A 7 1.06 4.70 2.19
N ASP A 8 2.24 5.29 1.97
CA ASP A 8 2.35 6.73 1.78
C ASP A 8 1.71 7.04 0.43
N VAL A 9 0.46 7.51 0.50
CA VAL A 9 -0.20 8.14 -0.64
C VAL A 9 0.52 9.47 -0.86
N LEU A 10 1.52 9.48 -1.75
CA LEU A 10 2.10 10.71 -2.29
C LEU A 10 1.03 11.47 -3.11
N THR A 11 0.17 12.17 -2.37
CA THR A 11 -0.56 13.34 -2.84
C THR A 11 0.30 14.55 -2.58
N ASP A 12 0.79 15.11 -3.69
CA ASP A 12 1.32 16.47 -3.84
C ASP A 12 0.80 17.43 -2.77
N SER A 13 1.74 18.08 -2.10
CA SER A 13 1.60 19.03 -0.99
C SER A 13 0.23 19.71 -0.88
N GLY A 14 -0.55 19.30 0.11
CA GLY A 14 -1.75 20.00 0.52
C GLY A 14 -2.75 19.07 1.17
N ILE A 15 -2.62 18.87 2.48
CA ILE A 15 -3.64 18.40 3.43
C ILE A 15 -4.51 17.23 2.90
N ILE A 16 -4.41 16.04 3.50
CA ILE A 16 -5.51 15.06 3.40
C ILE A 16 -6.73 15.63 4.15
N ALA A 17 -7.41 16.59 3.52
CA ALA A 17 -8.63 17.22 3.97
C ALA A 17 -9.77 16.27 3.61
N GLY A 18 -9.83 15.13 4.32
CA GLY A 18 -10.87 14.15 4.05
C GLY A 18 -10.79 12.82 4.77
N GLY A 19 -10.09 12.71 5.90
CA GLY A 19 -10.18 11.55 6.80
C GLY A 19 -10.18 10.19 6.09
N VAL A 20 -9.30 10.01 5.09
CA VAL A 20 -9.12 8.74 4.39
C VAL A 20 -7.97 8.00 5.08
N SER A 21 -8.20 6.76 5.51
CA SER A 21 -7.17 5.90 6.09
C SER A 21 -7.14 4.56 5.38
N VAL A 22 -5.95 3.98 5.22
CA VAL A 22 -5.79 2.63 4.70
C VAL A 22 -5.83 1.65 5.87
N LYS A 23 -6.64 0.60 5.74
CA LYS A 23 -6.86 -0.47 6.72
C LYS A 23 -6.68 -1.82 6.06
N GLU A 24 -6.50 -2.83 6.91
CA GLU A 24 -6.44 -4.24 6.51
C GLU A 24 -5.50 -4.52 5.32
N LEU A 25 -4.24 -4.11 5.46
CA LEU A 25 -3.20 -4.53 4.52
C LEU A 25 -3.05 -6.04 4.60
N ARG A 26 -3.35 -6.73 3.50
CA ARG A 26 -3.33 -8.19 3.39
C ARG A 26 -2.43 -8.61 2.24
N CYS A 27 -1.62 -9.63 2.48
CA CYS A 27 -0.79 -10.30 1.49
C CYS A 27 -1.27 -11.75 1.37
N GLU A 28 -1.65 -12.18 0.16
CA GLU A 28 -2.28 -13.50 -0.08
C GLU A 28 -3.45 -13.76 0.90
N TYR A 29 -4.30 -12.73 1.09
CA TYR A 29 -5.44 -12.73 2.01
C TYR A 29 -5.11 -12.87 3.51
N ARG A 30 -3.82 -12.87 3.88
CA ARG A 30 -3.34 -12.96 5.26
C ARG A 30 -2.80 -11.62 5.75
N VAL A 31 -2.98 -11.33 7.04
CA VAL A 31 -2.37 -10.17 7.71
C VAL A 31 -0.99 -10.61 8.21
N ASN A 32 0.07 -9.92 7.79
CA ASN A 32 1.46 -10.21 8.15
C ASN A 32 1.86 -11.70 8.05
N PRO A 33 1.71 -12.35 6.87
CA PRO A 33 2.11 -13.74 6.72
C PRO A 33 3.63 -13.90 6.91
N LEU A 34 4.01 -14.87 7.74
CA LEU A 34 5.40 -15.33 7.85
C LEU A 34 5.63 -16.44 6.82
N GLY A 35 6.62 -16.28 5.94
CA GLY A 35 6.97 -17.27 4.92
C GLY A 35 5.96 -17.33 3.78
N VAL A 36 6.09 -16.43 2.80
CA VAL A 36 5.28 -16.45 1.58
C VAL A 36 6.08 -17.12 0.48
N ASP A 37 5.71 -18.36 0.13
CA ASP A 37 6.37 -19.13 -0.95
C ASP A 37 5.91 -18.68 -2.36
N VAL A 38 4.94 -17.78 -2.43
CA VAL A 38 4.44 -17.23 -3.68
C VAL A 38 5.42 -16.17 -4.18
N VAL A 39 6.01 -16.41 -5.35
CA VAL A 39 6.97 -15.49 -6.00
C VAL A 39 6.37 -14.11 -6.27
N LYS A 40 5.06 -14.05 -6.57
CA LYS A 40 4.33 -12.81 -6.86
C LYS A 40 3.06 -12.74 -6.01
N PRO A 41 3.19 -12.41 -4.71
CA PRO A 41 2.03 -12.35 -3.84
C PRO A 41 1.07 -11.23 -4.27
N ARG A 42 -0.21 -11.45 -3.96
CA ARG A 42 -1.28 -10.48 -4.16
C ARG A 42 -1.45 -9.64 -2.90
N LEU A 43 -1.45 -8.34 -3.12
CA LEU A 43 -1.63 -7.33 -2.11
C LEU A 43 -3.04 -6.76 -2.21
N ASN A 44 -3.68 -6.64 -1.06
CA ASN A 44 -5.03 -6.11 -0.92
C ASN A 44 -5.04 -5.12 0.23
N TRP A 45 -5.84 -4.06 0.09
CA TRP A 45 -6.06 -3.10 1.15
C TRP A 45 -7.47 -2.54 1.08
N ILE A 46 -7.94 -2.05 2.23
CA ILE A 46 -9.23 -1.38 2.36
C ILE A 46 -8.93 0.09 2.60
N MET A 47 -9.65 0.98 1.93
CA MET A 47 -9.67 2.39 2.31
C MET A 47 -10.94 2.68 3.08
N GLU A 48 -10.79 3.33 4.22
CA GLU A 48 -11.88 3.91 4.98
C GLU A 48 -11.86 5.42 4.79
N SER A 49 -13.03 6.04 4.66
CA SER A 49 -13.16 7.49 4.69
C SER A 49 -14.33 7.90 5.57
N ASN A 50 -14.13 8.97 6.34
CA ASN A 50 -15.20 9.61 7.10
C ASN A 50 -16.18 10.42 6.21
N GLN A 51 -15.93 10.48 4.89
CA GLN A 51 -16.74 11.21 3.93
C GLN A 51 -17.30 10.27 2.84
N ARG A 52 -18.58 10.44 2.49
CA ARG A 52 -19.21 9.69 1.39
C ARG A 52 -18.69 10.16 0.03
N GLY A 53 -18.71 9.26 -0.95
CA GLY A 53 -18.34 9.57 -2.34
C GLY A 53 -16.83 9.65 -2.59
N ARG A 54 -16.00 9.22 -1.63
CA ARG A 54 -14.56 9.08 -1.83
C ARG A 54 -14.26 7.75 -2.51
N LYS A 55 -13.41 7.81 -3.53
CA LYS A 55 -12.88 6.65 -4.25
C LYS A 55 -11.38 6.83 -4.49
N GLN A 56 -10.65 5.72 -4.54
CA GLN A 56 -9.25 5.75 -4.94
C GLN A 56 -9.13 6.23 -6.38
N ARG A 57 -8.09 7.01 -6.67
CA ARG A 57 -7.73 7.38 -8.05
C ARG A 57 -6.33 6.93 -8.43
N ALA A 58 -5.48 6.70 -7.44
CA ALA A 58 -4.14 6.20 -7.61
C ALA A 58 -3.68 5.46 -6.35
N TYR A 59 -2.69 4.59 -6.50
CA TYR A 59 -1.98 3.96 -5.40
C TYR A 59 -0.47 4.00 -5.65
N GLN A 60 0.30 3.87 -4.58
CA GLN A 60 1.72 3.57 -4.62
C GLN A 60 2.02 2.55 -3.53
N ILE A 61 2.78 1.53 -3.87
CA ILE A 61 3.17 0.45 -2.96
C ILE A 61 4.68 0.51 -2.80
N LEU A 62 5.11 0.72 -1.57
CA LEU A 62 6.50 0.64 -1.15
C LEU A 62 6.72 -0.64 -0.37
N VAL A 63 7.83 -1.31 -0.65
CA VAL A 63 8.22 -2.55 0.01
C VAL A 63 9.68 -2.42 0.39
N ALA A 64 9.94 -2.63 1.68
CA ALA A 64 11.27 -2.62 2.23
C ALA A 64 11.45 -3.77 3.23
N ASP A 65 12.71 -4.05 3.53
CA ASP A 65 13.10 -5.01 4.55
C ASP A 65 12.91 -4.51 5.99
N SER A 66 12.75 -3.19 6.16
CA SER A 66 12.72 -2.46 7.42
C SER A 66 11.68 -1.33 7.39
N GLU A 67 11.06 -1.08 8.54
CA GLU A 67 10.07 0.00 8.68
C GLU A 67 10.72 1.39 8.60
N GLU A 68 11.98 1.50 9.03
CA GLU A 68 12.75 2.73 8.98
C GLU A 68 12.92 3.26 7.54
N LYS A 69 13.17 2.36 6.57
CA LYS A 69 13.28 2.73 5.15
C LYS A 69 11.94 3.20 4.58
N LEU A 70 10.84 2.54 4.95
CA LEU A 70 9.50 2.98 4.52
C LEU A 70 9.14 4.36 5.07
N LYS A 71 9.51 4.66 6.32
CA LYS A 71 9.34 5.99 6.91
C LYS A 71 10.14 7.07 6.17
N GLN A 72 11.20 6.68 5.45
CA GLN A 72 11.99 7.56 4.58
C GLN A 72 11.46 7.60 3.14
N ASN A 73 10.31 6.97 2.86
CA ASN A 73 9.75 6.77 1.51
C ASN A 73 10.66 5.95 0.59
N GLU A 74 11.45 5.03 1.16
CA GLU A 74 12.35 4.16 0.42
C GLU A 74 11.77 2.74 0.30
N GLY A 75 11.34 2.37 -0.91
CA GLY A 75 10.90 1.02 -1.26
C GLY A 75 12.02 0.19 -1.89
N GLU A 76 13.05 -0.15 -1.11
CA GLU A 76 14.25 -0.85 -1.62
C GLU A 76 13.95 -2.18 -2.33
N LEU A 77 12.98 -2.95 -1.83
CA LEU A 77 12.59 -4.21 -2.44
C LEU A 77 11.62 -4.00 -3.61
N TRP A 78 10.76 -2.98 -3.52
CA TRP A 78 9.86 -2.60 -4.59
C TRP A 78 9.28 -1.22 -4.36
N ASP A 79 9.24 -0.43 -5.42
CA ASP A 79 8.40 0.75 -5.52
C ASP A 79 7.55 0.62 -6.79
N SER A 80 6.22 0.56 -6.64
CA SER A 80 5.31 0.54 -7.79
C SER A 80 5.27 1.87 -8.55
N GLY A 81 5.76 2.94 -7.93
CA GLY A 81 5.47 4.31 -8.28
C GLY A 81 3.98 4.63 -8.14
N LYS A 82 3.60 5.83 -8.55
CA LYS A 82 2.21 6.28 -8.57
C LYS A 82 1.45 5.67 -9.74
N VAL A 83 0.67 4.64 -9.47
CA VAL A 83 -0.19 3.97 -10.45
C VAL A 83 -1.59 4.59 -10.40
N LYS A 84 -2.04 5.20 -11.51
CA LYS A 84 -3.41 5.70 -11.66
C LYS A 84 -4.38 4.53 -11.83
N SER A 85 -4.93 4.05 -10.72
CA SER A 85 -5.91 2.96 -10.71
C SER A 85 -6.84 3.06 -9.52
N GLU A 86 -8.08 2.66 -9.74
CA GLU A 86 -9.10 2.51 -8.69
C GLU A 86 -9.03 1.12 -8.01
N GLN A 87 -8.11 0.26 -8.46
CA GLN A 87 -7.92 -1.09 -7.92
C GLN A 87 -7.24 -1.05 -6.55
N SER A 88 -7.85 -1.70 -5.56
CA SER A 88 -7.31 -1.88 -4.20
C SER A 88 -7.24 -3.34 -3.75
N ASN A 89 -7.58 -4.27 -4.65
CA ASN A 89 -7.62 -5.70 -4.39
C ASN A 89 -6.87 -6.43 -5.51
N GLN A 90 -6.30 -7.58 -5.18
CA GLN A 90 -5.51 -8.48 -6.03
C GLN A 90 -4.40 -7.75 -6.80
N VAL A 91 -3.75 -6.76 -6.18
CA VAL A 91 -2.62 -6.07 -6.81
C VAL A 91 -1.40 -6.97 -6.71
N VAL A 92 -0.93 -7.46 -7.85
CA VAL A 92 0.19 -8.39 -7.92
C VAL A 92 1.49 -7.62 -7.65
N TYR A 93 2.30 -8.15 -6.74
CA TYR A 93 3.65 -7.69 -6.48
C TYR A 93 4.53 -7.77 -7.75
N LYS A 94 5.29 -6.71 -8.04
CA LYS A 94 6.13 -6.59 -9.25
C LYS A 94 7.60 -6.22 -8.98
N GLY A 95 8.07 -6.35 -7.74
CA GLY A 95 9.50 -6.21 -7.39
C GLY A 95 10.09 -7.55 -7.02
#